data_AF-A0A3B9W4Y4-F1
#
_entry.id   AF-A0A3B9W4Y4-F1
#
_cell.length_a   1.000
_cell.length_b   1.000
_cell.length_c   1.000
_cell.angle_alpha   90.00
_cell.angle_beta   90.00
_cell.angle_gamma   90.00
#
_symmetry.space_group_name_H-M   'P 1'
#
loop_
_entity.id
_entity.type
_entity.pdbx_description
1 polymer ?
#
loop_
_entity_poly.entity_id
_entity_poly.type
_entity_poly.pdbx_seq_one_letter_code
_entity_poly.pdbx_strand_id
1 'polypeptide(L)'
;MSKLKSNAAATLAEVLQDGMTLAVGGFGLSGIPADLIEAVRDSGVRDLTVVSNNMGVDGKGLGVLIEAGQVRKVIASYVGENKLFAEQYLAGLLEVEFTPQGTLA
;
A
#
# COMPACT_ATOMS: atom_id res chain seq x y z
N MET A 1 6.79 -24.98 14.86
CA MET A 1 7.55 -24.43 13.71
C MET A 1 7.89 -22.98 13.99
N SER A 2 9.09 -22.52 13.67
CA SER A 2 9.47 -21.11 13.80
C SER A 2 8.70 -20.25 12.80
N LYS A 3 8.23 -19.07 13.23
CA LYS A 3 7.63 -18.05 12.34
C LYS A 3 8.66 -17.03 11.83
N LEU A 4 9.91 -17.13 12.29
CA LEU A 4 10.99 -16.23 11.87
C LEU A 4 11.42 -16.57 10.45
N LYS A 5 11.56 -15.54 9.61
CA LYS A 5 12.07 -15.63 8.24
C LYS A 5 13.29 -14.69 8.10
N SER A 6 14.19 -15.01 7.18
CA SER A 6 15.51 -14.36 7.09
C SER A 6 15.51 -13.01 6.37
N ASN A 7 14.57 -12.76 5.45
CA ASN A 7 14.40 -11.46 4.80
C ASN A 7 12.97 -11.28 4.24
N ALA A 8 12.58 -10.02 4.02
CA ALA A 8 11.25 -9.63 3.53
C ALA A 8 10.94 -10.20 2.14
N ALA A 9 11.84 -10.02 1.18
CA ALA A 9 11.62 -10.40 -0.22
C ALA A 9 11.34 -11.90 -0.39
N ALA A 10 12.18 -12.77 0.17
CA ALA A 10 11.99 -14.21 0.11
C ALA A 10 10.73 -14.66 0.86
N THR A 11 10.36 -13.96 1.93
CA THR A 11 9.13 -14.26 2.69
C THR A 11 7.88 -13.96 1.87
N LEU A 12 7.90 -12.83 1.15
CA LEU A 12 6.75 -12.37 0.37
C LEU A 12 6.64 -13.02 -1.01
N ALA A 13 7.76 -13.44 -1.61
CA ALA A 13 7.77 -14.11 -2.92
C ALA A 13 6.91 -15.39 -2.96
N GLU A 14 6.74 -16.07 -1.83
CA GLU A 14 5.91 -17.28 -1.71
C GLU A 14 4.41 -16.98 -1.68
N VAL A 15 4.01 -15.73 -1.40
CA VAL A 15 2.60 -15.37 -1.14
C VAL A 15 2.07 -14.27 -2.03
N LEU A 16 2.89 -13.35 -2.55
CA LEU A 16 2.43 -12.23 -3.36
C LEU A 16 1.88 -12.69 -4.70
N GLN A 17 0.77 -12.08 -5.11
CA GLN A 17 0.12 -12.32 -6.39
C GLN A 17 -0.61 -11.05 -6.84
N ASP A 18 -0.77 -10.91 -8.16
CA ASP A 18 -1.56 -9.83 -8.74
C ASP A 18 -3.01 -9.87 -8.23
N GLY A 19 -3.62 -8.70 -8.06
CA GLY A 19 -5.01 -8.60 -7.61
C GLY A 19 -5.23 -8.80 -6.10
N MET A 20 -4.17 -9.04 -5.32
CA MET A 20 -4.28 -9.27 -3.88
C MET A 20 -4.72 -8.01 -3.11
N THR A 21 -5.46 -8.23 -2.02
CA THR A 21 -5.75 -7.20 -1.02
C THR A 21 -4.73 -7.21 0.11
N LEU A 22 -4.13 -6.06 0.40
CA LEU A 22 -3.14 -5.86 1.47
C LEU A 22 -3.71 -4.93 2.54
N ALA A 23 -3.80 -5.42 3.78
CA ALA A 23 -4.03 -4.57 4.94
C ALA A 23 -2.67 -4.15 5.53
N VAL A 24 -2.42 -2.84 5.59
CA VAL A 24 -1.10 -2.31 5.95
C VAL A 24 -1.23 -1.32 7.10
N GLY A 25 -0.52 -1.61 8.20
CA GLY A 25 -0.47 -0.75 9.38
C GLY A 25 0.30 0.55 9.16
N GLY A 26 0.04 1.52 10.03
CA GLY A 26 0.73 2.81 10.08
C GLY A 26 -0.21 4.02 10.14
N PHE A 27 0.30 5.15 10.64
CA PHE A 27 -0.39 6.44 10.68
C PHE A 27 0.55 7.54 10.18
N GLY A 28 0.21 8.17 9.05
CA GLY A 28 1.19 8.88 8.23
C GLY A 28 2.36 7.95 7.88
N LEU A 29 3.58 8.35 8.26
CA LEU A 29 4.80 7.56 8.13
C LEU A 29 5.20 6.83 9.42
N SER A 30 4.42 6.94 10.50
CA SER A 30 4.71 6.28 11.77
C SER A 30 4.18 4.86 11.80
N GLY A 31 5.00 3.89 12.23
CA GLY A 31 4.58 2.50 12.37
C GLY A 31 4.36 1.74 11.06
N ILE A 32 4.84 2.25 9.93
CA ILE A 32 4.76 1.57 8.64
C ILE A 32 5.79 0.42 8.54
N PRO A 33 5.46 -0.70 7.89
CA PRO A 33 6.42 -1.78 7.65
C PRO A 33 7.28 -1.49 6.41
N ALA A 34 8.21 -0.53 6.52
CA ALA A 34 8.97 -0.01 5.38
C ALA A 34 9.65 -1.10 4.52
N ASP A 35 10.40 -2.02 5.13
CA ASP A 35 11.10 -3.09 4.41
C ASP A 35 10.13 -4.04 3.66
N LEU A 36 8.93 -4.27 4.20
CA LEU A 36 7.91 -5.09 3.53
C LEU A 36 7.28 -4.33 2.36
N ILE A 37 7.06 -3.01 2.50
CA ILE A 37 6.53 -2.19 1.42
C ILE A 37 7.51 -2.15 0.24
N GLU A 38 8.81 -1.99 0.52
CA GLU A 38 9.85 -2.04 -0.51
C GLU A 38 9.93 -3.42 -1.18
N ALA A 39 9.82 -4.50 -0.42
CA ALA A 39 9.78 -5.85 -0.98
C ALA A 39 8.54 -6.08 -1.87
N VAL A 40 7.37 -5.53 -1.51
CA VAL A 40 6.18 -5.56 -2.39
C VAL A 40 6.42 -4.75 -3.66
N ARG A 41 7.01 -3.56 -3.54
CA ARG A 41 7.37 -2.73 -4.70
C ARG A 41 8.24 -3.52 -5.68
N ASP A 42 9.34 -4.07 -5.16
CA ASP A 42 10.36 -4.75 -5.97
C ASP A 42 9.86 -6.08 -6.55
N SER A 43 8.84 -6.70 -5.98
CA SER A 43 8.20 -7.89 -6.54
C SER A 43 7.47 -7.63 -7.87
N GLY A 44 7.05 -6.37 -8.10
CA GLY A 44 6.36 -5.96 -9.33
C GLY A 44 4.90 -6.42 -9.46
N VAL A 45 4.31 -7.04 -8.43
CA VAL A 45 2.88 -7.44 -8.46
C VAL A 45 1.97 -6.24 -8.68
N ARG A 46 0.88 -6.44 -9.42
CA ARG A 46 -0.02 -5.37 -9.87
C ARG A 46 -1.45 -5.58 -9.42
N ASP A 47 -2.28 -4.61 -9.73
CA ASP A 47 -3.72 -4.62 -9.45
C ASP A 47 -4.07 -4.77 -7.96
N LEU A 48 -3.19 -4.29 -7.08
CA LEU A 48 -3.37 -4.41 -5.64
C LEU A 48 -4.56 -3.59 -5.16
N THR A 49 -5.25 -4.13 -4.14
CA THR A 49 -6.15 -3.35 -3.30
C THR A 49 -5.47 -3.09 -1.97
N VAL A 50 -5.26 -1.83 -1.59
CA VAL A 50 -4.57 -1.48 -0.35
C VAL A 50 -5.57 -0.92 0.66
N VAL A 51 -5.57 -1.49 1.86
CA VAL A 51 -6.38 -1.06 2.99
C VAL A 51 -5.43 -0.49 4.05
N SER A 52 -5.49 0.81 4.28
CA SER A 52 -4.64 1.48 5.27
C SER A 52 -5.26 2.80 5.69
N ASN A 53 -4.86 3.34 6.85
CA ASN A 53 -5.30 4.66 7.28
C ASN A 53 -5.01 5.74 6.23
N ASN A 54 -3.83 5.67 5.62
CA ASN A 54 -3.37 6.60 4.59
C ASN A 54 -2.34 5.91 3.68
N MET A 55 -2.00 6.55 2.56
CA MET A 55 -1.04 6.02 1.59
C MET A 55 0.39 6.56 1.75
N GLY A 56 0.71 7.22 2.86
CA GLY A 56 1.98 7.93 3.00
C GLY A 56 2.03 9.19 2.12
N VAL A 57 3.25 9.55 1.70
CA VAL A 57 3.54 10.76 0.91
C VAL A 57 4.33 10.37 -0.34
N ASP A 58 4.55 11.33 -1.25
CA ASP A 58 5.38 11.10 -2.43
C ASP A 58 6.77 10.56 -2.02
N GLY A 59 7.17 9.44 -2.63
CA GLY A 59 8.45 8.74 -2.42
C GLY A 59 8.60 7.98 -1.11
N LYS A 60 7.58 7.90 -0.24
CA LYS A 60 7.69 7.24 1.08
C LYS A 60 6.44 6.48 1.50
N GLY A 61 6.64 5.41 2.26
CA GLY A 61 5.55 4.55 2.71
C GLY A 61 4.85 3.91 1.51
N LEU A 62 3.53 3.81 1.55
CA LEU A 62 2.75 3.19 0.46
C LEU A 62 2.72 4.02 -0.83
N GLY A 63 3.18 5.27 -0.81
CA GLY A 63 3.27 6.15 -1.97
C GLY A 63 4.17 5.56 -3.06
N VAL A 64 5.20 4.79 -2.68
CA VAL A 64 6.10 4.13 -3.64
C VAL A 64 5.37 3.07 -4.50
N LEU A 65 4.28 2.48 -3.99
CA LEU A 65 3.47 1.51 -4.75
C LEU A 65 2.54 2.22 -5.75
N ILE A 66 2.09 3.43 -5.42
CA ILE A 66 1.32 4.31 -6.32
C ILE A 66 2.22 4.78 -7.47
N GLU A 67 3.46 5.19 -7.16
CA GLU A 67 4.48 5.56 -8.15
C GLU A 67 4.83 4.41 -9.09
N ALA A 68 4.91 3.19 -8.56
CA ALA A 68 5.17 1.99 -9.34
C ALA A 68 3.96 1.51 -10.17
N GLY A 69 2.79 2.16 -10.04
CA GLY A 69 1.57 1.76 -10.76
C GLY A 69 1.04 0.38 -10.34
N GLN A 70 1.29 -0.03 -9.10
CA GLN A 70 0.94 -1.37 -8.61
C GLN A 70 -0.44 -1.43 -7.95
N VAL A 71 -1.08 -0.29 -7.69
CA VAL A 71 -2.32 -0.21 -6.92
C VAL A 71 -3.49 0.14 -7.85
N ARG A 72 -4.54 -0.69 -7.83
CA ARG A 72 -5.80 -0.43 -8.53
C ARG A 72 -6.83 0.26 -7.64
N LYS A 73 -6.88 -0.11 -6.36
CA LYS A 73 -7.88 0.39 -5.40
C LYS A 73 -7.26 0.69 -4.04
N VAL A 74 -7.71 1.76 -3.41
CA VAL A 74 -7.39 2.10 -2.02
C VAL A 74 -8.64 2.24 -1.18
N ILE A 75 -8.64 1.63 -0.01
CA ILE A 75 -9.63 1.82 1.05
C ILE A 75 -8.92 2.53 2.20
N ALA A 76 -9.25 3.80 2.44
CA ALA A 76 -8.52 4.64 3.38
C ALA A 76 -9.39 5.69 4.06
N SER A 77 -8.90 6.25 5.16
CA SER A 77 -9.57 7.33 5.89
C SER A 77 -9.09 8.72 5.48
N TYR A 78 -7.85 8.83 4.98
CA TYR A 78 -7.25 10.11 4.56
C TYR A 78 -6.15 9.92 3.50
N VAL A 79 -6.11 10.78 2.49
CA VAL A 79 -5.17 10.67 1.34
C VAL A 79 -4.55 12.01 0.90
N GLY A 80 -4.69 13.07 1.71
CA GLY A 80 -4.42 14.45 1.27
C GLY A 80 -2.94 14.86 1.07
N GLU A 81 -1.98 14.01 1.43
CA GLU A 81 -0.54 14.35 1.42
C GLU A 81 0.26 13.69 0.28
N ASN A 82 -0.42 13.17 -0.75
CA ASN A 82 0.21 12.55 -1.91
C ASN A 82 -0.39 13.12 -3.20
N LYS A 83 0.41 13.88 -3.96
CA LYS A 83 -0.10 14.58 -5.16
C LYS A 83 -0.37 13.60 -6.29
N LEU A 84 0.52 12.64 -6.49
CA LEU A 84 0.38 11.64 -7.55
C LEU A 84 -0.88 10.79 -7.33
N PHE A 85 -1.19 10.46 -6.08
CA PHE A 85 -2.41 9.78 -5.70
C PHE A 85 -3.65 10.57 -6.17
N ALA A 86 -3.71 11.87 -5.84
CA ALA A 86 -4.83 12.71 -6.22
C ALA A 86 -4.96 12.81 -7.75
N GLU A 87 -3.85 12.93 -8.46
CA GLU A 87 -3.80 12.94 -9.93
C GLU A 87 -4.33 11.62 -10.53
N GLN A 88 -3.87 10.46 -10.04
CA GLN A 88 -4.34 9.16 -10.53
C GLN A 88 -5.83 8.91 -10.24
N TYR A 89 -6.31 9.33 -9.06
CA TYR A 89 -7.73 9.27 -8.73
C TYR A 89 -8.58 10.13 -9.67
N LEU A 90 -8.19 11.39 -9.89
CA LEU A 90 -8.90 12.32 -10.79
C LEU A 90 -8.85 11.86 -12.26
N ALA A 91 -7.80 11.15 -12.65
CA ALA A 91 -7.67 10.52 -13.97
C ALA A 91 -8.46 9.22 -14.13
N GLY A 92 -9.07 8.69 -13.06
CA GLY A 92 -9.79 7.41 -13.07
C GLY A 92 -8.88 6.17 -13.14
N LEU A 93 -7.59 6.33 -12.86
CA LEU A 93 -6.60 5.24 -12.86
C LEU A 93 -6.55 4.50 -11.51
N LEU A 94 -7.01 5.16 -10.44
CA LEU A 94 -7.01 4.64 -9.08
C LEU A 94 -8.41 4.77 -8.47
N GLU A 95 -8.99 3.66 -8.03
CA GLU A 95 -10.25 3.66 -7.28
C GLU A 95 -9.99 4.01 -5.82
N VAL A 96 -10.84 4.85 -5.23
CA VAL A 96 -10.74 5.24 -3.81
C VAL A 96 -12.09 5.03 -3.12
N GLU A 97 -12.05 4.28 -2.03
CA GLU A 97 -13.16 4.12 -1.09
C GLU A 97 -12.79 4.79 0.22
N PHE A 98 -13.45 5.91 0.53
CA PHE A 98 -13.25 6.60 1.80
C PHE A 98 -14.06 5.93 2.91
N THR A 99 -13.36 5.52 3.97
CA THR A 99 -13.98 4.94 5.16
C THR A 99 -13.60 5.78 6.37
N PRO A 100 -14.55 6.24 7.21
CA PRO A 100 -14.23 6.94 8.45
C PRO A 100 -13.21 6.16 9.28
N GLN A 101 -12.18 6.83 9.80
CA GLN A 101 -11.04 6.16 10.43
C GLN A 101 -11.44 5.19 11.55
N GLY A 102 -12.42 5.58 12.39
CA GLY A 102 -12.92 4.71 13.47
C GLY A 102 -13.74 3.51 12.98
N THR A 103 -14.22 3.52 11.73
CA THR A 103 -14.90 2.39 11.09
C THR A 103 -13.92 1.46 10.38
N LEU A 104 -12.80 2.00 9.90
CA LEU A 104 -11.75 1.22 9.21
C LEU A 104 -10.90 0.38 10.18
N ALA A 105 -10.77 0.81 11.43
CA ALA A 105 -9.90 0.22 12.45
C ALA A 105 -10.38 -1.13 13.01
#